data_AF-A0A0Q9LDE8-F1
#
_entry.id   AF-A0A0Q9LDE8-F1
#
_cell.length_a   1.000
_cell.length_b   1.000
_cell.length_c   1.000
_cell.angle_alpha   90.00
_cell.angle_beta   90.00
_cell.angle_gamma   90.00
#
_symmetry.space_group_name_H-M   'P 1'
#
loop_
_entity.id
_entity.type
_entity.pdbx_description
1 polymer ?
#
loop_
_entity_poly.entity_id
_entity_poly.type
_entity_poly.pdbx_seq_one_letter_code
_entity_poly.pdbx_strand_id
1 'polypeptide(L)'
;MSDNEIVYKDIYKHKMDFIQKAIDDTQNTIRFTDAKAGAVIGFWGIIATIIIKMSDSLKDIASPLTLTTHSFIILPLFILMLFFLIKSVALAYLVIVPKTNPAKHIDMDNSNSQELYFISSLSKSLAGRSLYRLTEEIKLKHSTSSYHEKMSKLSHEDLMQELIIELQKVSFIRTIKMERVNNAINAVISFLILVLILSFYLFGRSLVNGSFNSMINWTINIELLAVLLIGHLIGDYLLQTDKQAIRKNTQWIPLIVHCAVYTIVLLILMYLLLGIFNWTMIFIIFFTHVIIDKGEIVSWWARKVKGIEDVSKETIRPVLMAIDQTFHLIVIFFISYLF
;
A
#
# COMPACT_ATOMS: atom_id res chain seq x y z
N MET A 1 -32.35 -51.73 -17.23
CA MET A 1 -32.17 -50.29 -17.46
C MET A 1 -31.68 -50.12 -18.88
N SER A 2 -32.32 -49.27 -19.67
CA SER A 2 -31.83 -48.97 -21.02
C SER A 2 -30.57 -48.11 -20.93
N ASP A 3 -29.67 -48.17 -21.91
CA ASP A 3 -28.42 -47.37 -21.91
C ASP A 3 -28.68 -45.86 -21.73
N ASN A 4 -29.80 -45.36 -22.23
CA ASN A 4 -30.23 -43.96 -22.05
C ASN A 4 -30.53 -43.58 -20.59
N GLU A 5 -31.01 -44.54 -19.79
CA GLU A 5 -31.38 -44.34 -18.38
C GLU A 5 -30.14 -44.25 -17.48
N ILE A 6 -29.08 -44.98 -17.85
CA ILE A 6 -27.76 -44.94 -17.18
C ILE A 6 -27.09 -43.58 -17.48
N VAL A 7 -27.07 -43.17 -18.75
CA VAL A 7 -26.49 -41.88 -19.17
C VAL A 7 -27.20 -40.70 -18.50
N TYR A 8 -28.52 -40.73 -18.40
CA TYR A 8 -29.28 -39.68 -17.71
C TYR A 8 -28.91 -39.59 -16.22
N LYS A 9 -28.80 -40.72 -15.53
CA LYS A 9 -28.43 -40.78 -14.11
C LYS A 9 -27.02 -40.25 -13.84
N ASP A 10 -26.07 -40.56 -14.72
CA ASP A 10 -24.69 -40.06 -14.62
C ASP A 10 -24.61 -38.55 -14.85
N ILE A 11 -25.30 -38.01 -15.87
CA ILE A 11 -25.36 -36.56 -16.11
C ILE A 11 -25.98 -35.83 -14.93
N TYR A 12 -27.07 -36.36 -14.38
CA TYR A 12 -27.75 -35.77 -13.24
C TYR A 12 -26.84 -35.72 -12.00
N LYS A 13 -26.14 -36.83 -11.71
CA LYS A 13 -25.15 -36.89 -10.63
C LYS A 13 -24.02 -35.87 -10.83
N HIS A 14 -23.47 -35.74 -12.03
CA HIS A 14 -22.43 -34.75 -12.32
C HIS A 14 -22.90 -33.31 -12.14
N LYS A 15 -24.15 -33.00 -12.48
CA LYS A 15 -24.75 -31.67 -12.22
C LYS A 15 -24.86 -31.37 -10.73
N MET A 16 -25.33 -32.33 -9.93
CA MET A 16 -25.38 -32.18 -8.47
C MET A 16 -23.98 -31.98 -7.87
N ASP A 17 -23.02 -32.82 -8.25
CA ASP A 17 -21.63 -32.73 -7.79
C ASP A 17 -21.01 -31.37 -8.14
N PHE A 18 -21.33 -30.83 -9.32
CA PHE A 18 -20.89 -29.50 -9.73
C PHE A 18 -21.45 -28.40 -8.82
N ILE A 19 -22.76 -28.41 -8.56
CA ILE A 19 -23.40 -27.39 -7.71
C ILE A 19 -22.88 -27.49 -6.28
N GLN A 20 -22.72 -28.70 -5.74
CA GLN A 20 -22.18 -28.90 -4.41
C GLN A 20 -20.75 -28.37 -4.29
N LYS A 21 -19.88 -28.64 -5.28
CA LYS A 21 -18.54 -28.06 -5.32
C LYS A 21 -18.56 -26.54 -5.43
N ALA A 22 -19.49 -25.96 -6.19
CA ALA A 22 -19.66 -24.51 -6.29
C ALA A 22 -20.10 -23.89 -4.96
N ILE A 23 -21.00 -24.55 -4.23
CA ILE A 23 -21.40 -24.15 -2.86
C ILE A 23 -20.17 -24.20 -1.95
N ASP A 24 -19.39 -25.28 -1.98
CA ASP A 24 -18.20 -25.45 -1.13
C ASP A 24 -17.14 -24.37 -1.41
N ASP A 25 -16.85 -24.09 -2.68
CA ASP A 25 -15.93 -23.01 -3.08
C ASP A 25 -16.42 -21.63 -2.61
N THR A 26 -17.72 -21.39 -2.74
CA THR A 26 -18.36 -20.15 -2.29
C THR A 26 -18.25 -19.99 -0.77
N GLN A 27 -18.49 -21.06 -0.01
CA GLN A 27 -18.32 -21.09 1.44
C GLN A 27 -16.87 -20.88 1.87
N ASN A 28 -15.91 -21.50 1.17
CA ASN A 28 -14.49 -21.27 1.41
C ASN A 28 -14.11 -19.80 1.20
N THR A 29 -14.64 -19.18 0.14
CA THR A 29 -14.45 -17.73 -0.09
C THR A 29 -15.06 -16.89 1.03
N ILE A 30 -16.25 -17.26 1.53
CA ILE A 30 -16.88 -16.58 2.68
C ILE A 30 -16.00 -16.67 3.92
N ARG A 31 -15.49 -17.86 4.27
CA ARG A 31 -14.59 -18.05 5.42
C ARG A 31 -13.31 -17.22 5.30
N PHE A 32 -12.73 -17.17 4.10
CA PHE A 32 -11.58 -16.32 3.83
C PHE A 32 -11.90 -14.83 3.97
N THR A 33 -13.09 -14.41 3.54
CA THR A 33 -13.56 -13.03 3.69
C THR A 33 -13.79 -12.66 5.15
N ASP A 34 -14.29 -13.59 5.96
CA ASP A 34 -14.45 -13.41 7.41
C ASP A 34 -13.09 -13.26 8.11
N ALA A 35 -12.09 -14.04 7.71
CA ALA A 35 -10.72 -13.90 8.20
C ALA A 35 -10.11 -12.52 7.85
N LYS A 36 -10.33 -12.02 6.62
CA LYS A 36 -9.92 -10.66 6.23
C LYS A 36 -10.58 -9.58 7.08
N ALA A 37 -11.88 -9.68 7.34
CA ALA A 37 -12.58 -8.75 8.22
C ALA A 37 -12.01 -8.80 9.65
N GLY A 38 -11.69 -9.99 10.16
CA GLY A 38 -10.99 -10.17 11.43
C GLY A 38 -9.64 -9.46 11.47
N ALA A 39 -8.85 -9.55 10.39
CA ALA A 39 -7.57 -8.85 10.28
C ALA A 39 -7.73 -7.32 10.31
N VAL A 40 -8.76 -6.77 9.67
CA VAL A 40 -9.09 -5.33 9.74
C VAL A 40 -9.39 -4.88 11.17
N ILE A 41 -10.17 -5.67 11.93
CA ILE A 41 -10.46 -5.38 13.33
C ILE A 41 -9.17 -5.46 14.18
N GLY A 42 -8.35 -6.49 13.96
CA GLY A 42 -7.07 -6.64 14.63
C GLY A 42 -6.12 -5.47 14.40
N PHE A 43 -6.05 -4.97 13.15
CA PHE A 43 -5.28 -3.78 12.79
C PHE A 43 -5.72 -2.56 13.63
N TRP A 44 -7.02 -2.30 13.73
CA TRP A 44 -7.53 -1.19 14.55
C TRP A 44 -7.25 -1.36 16.03
N GLY A 45 -7.22 -2.60 16.55
CA GLY A 45 -6.79 -2.91 17.92
C GLY A 45 -5.34 -2.53 18.19
N ILE A 46 -4.43 -2.79 17.23
CA ILE A 46 -3.03 -2.36 17.30
C ILE A 46 -2.95 -0.83 17.30
N ILE A 47 -3.65 -0.15 16.38
CA ILE A 47 -3.68 1.31 16.32
C ILE A 47 -4.21 1.91 17.64
N ALA A 48 -5.28 1.36 18.20
CA ALA A 48 -5.81 1.81 19.49
C ALA A 48 -4.79 1.65 20.61
N THR A 49 -4.05 0.54 20.64
CA THR A 49 -2.98 0.29 21.64
C THR A 49 -1.86 1.31 21.50
N ILE A 50 -1.44 1.63 20.27
CA ILE A 50 -0.42 2.67 20.00
C ILE A 50 -0.91 4.03 20.51
N ILE A 51 -2.15 4.42 20.19
CA ILE A 51 -2.73 5.69 20.63
C ILE A 51 -2.79 5.77 22.17
N ILE A 52 -3.23 4.70 22.84
CA ILE A 52 -3.28 4.65 24.31
C ILE A 52 -1.87 4.77 24.90
N LYS A 53 -0.90 4.03 24.37
CA LYS A 53 0.49 4.09 24.86
C LYS A 53 1.13 5.47 24.66
N MET A 54 0.73 6.17 23.59
CA MET A 54 1.23 7.51 23.27
C MET A 54 0.39 8.62 23.90
N SER A 55 -0.64 8.32 24.71
CA SER A 55 -1.61 9.34 25.16
C SER A 55 -1.00 10.50 25.92
N ASP A 56 0.08 10.25 26.68
CA ASP A 56 0.76 11.30 27.44
C ASP A 56 1.63 12.17 26.53
N SER A 57 2.40 11.58 25.60
CA SER A 57 3.13 12.34 24.58
C SER A 57 2.20 13.06 23.58
N LEU A 58 1.00 12.52 23.36
CA LEU A 58 -0.03 13.14 22.52
C LEU A 58 -0.58 14.42 23.15
N LYS A 59 -0.62 14.56 24.48
CA LYS A 59 -0.99 15.82 25.14
C LYS A 59 0.02 16.92 24.86
N ASP A 60 1.30 16.58 24.86
CA ASP A 60 2.38 17.54 24.54
C ASP A 60 2.33 17.94 23.05
N ILE A 61 2.05 16.99 22.15
CA ILE A 61 1.88 17.22 20.71
C ILE A 61 0.56 17.97 20.40
N ALA A 62 -0.47 17.82 21.23
CA ALA A 62 -1.76 18.51 21.09
C ALA A 62 -1.80 19.90 21.75
N SER A 63 -0.83 20.23 22.61
CA SER A 63 -0.71 21.54 23.23
C SER A 63 -0.60 22.73 22.24
N PRO A 64 0.05 22.60 21.05
CA PRO A 64 0.05 23.64 20.01
C PRO A 64 -1.23 23.66 19.16
N LEU A 65 -2.21 22.80 19.44
CA LEU A 65 -3.52 22.73 18.75
C LEU A 65 -4.55 23.71 19.35
N THR A 66 -4.13 24.53 20.30
CA THR A 66 -4.91 25.63 20.89
C THR A 66 -5.04 26.77 19.88
N LEU A 67 -6.26 26.94 19.34
CA LEU A 67 -6.83 28.14 18.66
C LEU A 67 -5.86 29.03 17.86
N THR A 68 -4.96 28.42 17.08
CA THR A 68 -4.14 29.12 16.09
C THR A 68 -4.72 28.88 14.69
N THR A 69 -4.33 29.70 13.71
CA THR A 69 -4.78 29.62 12.31
C THR A 69 -4.60 28.23 11.65
N HIS A 70 -3.81 27.35 12.27
CA HIS A 70 -3.57 25.97 11.83
C HIS A 70 -4.69 24.98 12.21
N SER A 71 -5.56 25.33 13.17
CA SER A 71 -6.69 24.48 13.57
C SER A 71 -7.67 24.23 12.40
N PHE A 72 -7.74 25.15 11.42
CA PHE A 72 -8.59 25.00 10.25
C PHE A 72 -8.15 23.87 9.29
N ILE A 73 -6.88 23.46 9.29
CA ILE A 73 -6.38 22.38 8.44
C ILE A 73 -6.39 21.04 9.19
N ILE A 74 -5.97 21.05 10.45
CA ILE A 74 -5.82 19.80 11.23
C ILE A 74 -7.19 19.23 11.63
N LEU A 75 -8.16 20.07 12.00
CA LEU A 75 -9.47 19.60 12.48
C LEU A 75 -10.26 18.83 11.40
N PRO A 76 -10.39 19.31 10.15
CA PRO A 76 -11.04 18.53 9.09
C PRO A 76 -10.33 17.21 8.79
N LEU A 77 -9.00 17.19 8.79
CA LEU A 77 -8.22 15.96 8.59
C LEU A 77 -8.52 14.94 9.69
N PHE A 78 -8.58 15.39 10.95
CA PHE A 78 -8.89 14.51 12.07
C PHE A 78 -10.34 13.97 12.02
N ILE A 79 -11.31 14.82 11.67
CA ILE A 79 -12.70 14.41 11.47
C ILE A 79 -12.79 13.35 10.36
N LEU A 80 -12.09 13.55 9.26
CA LEU A 80 -12.07 12.62 8.14
C LEU A 80 -11.39 11.30 8.51
N MET A 81 -10.30 11.35 9.29
CA MET A 81 -9.65 10.17 9.84
C MET A 81 -10.60 9.37 10.75
N LEU A 82 -11.33 10.05 11.64
CA LEU A 82 -12.31 9.41 12.52
C LEU A 82 -13.45 8.77 11.71
N PHE A 83 -13.94 9.46 10.67
CA PHE A 83 -14.94 8.91 9.75
C PHE A 83 -14.47 7.61 9.10
N PHE A 84 -13.24 7.58 8.56
CA PHE A 84 -12.71 6.36 7.94
C PHE A 84 -12.47 5.23 8.93
N LEU A 85 -12.04 5.54 10.16
CA LEU A 85 -11.93 4.56 11.23
C LEU A 85 -13.30 3.92 11.54
N ILE A 86 -14.31 4.74 11.82
CA ILE A 86 -15.66 4.25 12.15
C ILE A 86 -16.24 3.45 10.98
N LYS A 87 -16.12 3.95 9.75
CA LYS A 87 -16.56 3.26 8.54
C LYS A 87 -15.88 1.89 8.40
N SER A 88 -14.56 1.83 8.59
CA SER A 88 -13.79 0.59 8.45
C SER A 88 -14.22 -0.47 9.48
N VAL A 89 -14.29 -0.09 10.76
CA VAL A 89 -14.70 -0.99 11.85
C VAL A 89 -16.14 -1.45 11.68
N ALA A 90 -17.06 -0.54 11.35
CA ALA A 90 -18.48 -0.87 11.18
C ALA A 90 -18.70 -1.85 10.02
N LEU A 91 -18.04 -1.65 8.88
CA LEU A 91 -18.16 -2.55 7.73
C LEU A 91 -17.53 -3.92 8.01
N ALA A 92 -16.37 -3.97 8.66
CA ALA A 92 -15.74 -5.23 9.06
C ALA A 92 -16.61 -6.02 10.04
N TYR A 93 -17.24 -5.34 11.01
CA TYR A 93 -18.21 -5.94 11.92
C TYR A 93 -19.42 -6.54 11.19
N LEU A 94 -19.98 -5.82 10.20
CA LEU A 94 -21.11 -6.29 9.39
C LEU A 94 -20.78 -7.45 8.44
N VAL A 95 -19.50 -7.78 8.26
CA VAL A 95 -19.06 -8.98 7.53
C VAL A 95 -19.15 -10.21 8.43
N ILE A 96 -18.64 -10.09 9.67
CA ILE A 96 -18.63 -11.17 10.66
C ILE A 96 -20.04 -11.44 11.19
N VAL A 97 -20.81 -10.38 11.45
CA VAL A 97 -22.18 -10.44 11.97
C VAL A 97 -23.16 -9.93 10.91
N PRO A 98 -23.50 -10.74 9.89
CA PRO A 98 -24.45 -10.36 8.87
C PRO A 98 -25.86 -10.22 9.47
N LYS A 99 -26.57 -9.14 9.13
CA LYS A 99 -27.95 -8.87 9.55
C LYS A 99 -29.00 -9.08 8.45
N THR A 100 -28.58 -9.47 7.25
CA THR A 100 -29.44 -9.59 6.06
C THR A 100 -29.88 -11.03 5.85
N ASN A 101 -31.17 -11.26 5.67
CA ASN A 101 -31.71 -12.57 5.31
C ASN A 101 -31.57 -12.81 3.79
N PRO A 102 -30.73 -13.77 3.34
CA PRO A 102 -30.50 -14.02 1.91
C PRO A 102 -31.75 -14.44 1.15
N ALA A 103 -32.68 -15.15 1.79
CA ALA A 103 -33.88 -15.67 1.13
C ALA A 103 -34.80 -14.56 0.59
N LYS A 104 -34.73 -13.34 1.14
CA LYS A 104 -35.51 -12.18 0.66
C LYS A 104 -34.91 -11.50 -0.58
N HIS A 105 -33.72 -11.90 -1.00
CA HIS A 105 -32.94 -11.26 -2.06
C HIS A 105 -32.68 -12.17 -3.25
N ILE A 106 -33.40 -13.29 -3.33
CA ILE A 106 -33.35 -14.23 -4.45
C ILE A 106 -34.72 -14.24 -5.07
N ASP A 107 -34.75 -14.07 -6.38
CA ASP A 107 -35.97 -14.23 -7.15
C ASP A 107 -36.25 -15.72 -7.33
N MET A 108 -37.30 -16.21 -6.68
CA MET A 108 -37.75 -17.59 -6.78
C MET A 108 -38.96 -17.63 -7.70
N ASP A 109 -38.74 -17.47 -9.02
CA ASP A 109 -39.80 -17.55 -10.04
C ASP A 109 -40.69 -18.79 -9.82
N ASN A 110 -41.93 -18.59 -9.31
CA ASN A 110 -42.94 -19.61 -9.00
C ASN A 110 -42.43 -20.89 -8.28
N SER A 111 -41.29 -20.79 -7.62
CA SER A 111 -40.46 -21.90 -7.18
C SER A 111 -40.56 -22.02 -5.67
N ASN A 112 -41.34 -22.99 -5.18
CA ASN A 112 -41.51 -23.18 -3.73
C ASN A 112 -40.30 -23.92 -3.13
N SER A 113 -39.37 -23.18 -2.53
CA SER A 113 -38.31 -23.81 -1.71
C SER A 113 -38.91 -24.34 -0.40
N GLN A 114 -38.65 -25.59 -0.06
CA GLN A 114 -39.01 -26.21 1.22
C GLN A 114 -38.01 -25.88 2.35
N GLU A 115 -36.94 -25.14 2.06
CA GLU A 115 -35.87 -24.72 2.98
C GLU A 115 -35.21 -25.90 3.72
N LEU A 116 -34.99 -27.01 3.01
CA LEU A 116 -34.57 -28.26 3.65
C LEU A 116 -33.06 -28.38 3.86
N TYR A 117 -32.27 -27.52 3.21
CA TYR A 117 -30.81 -27.59 3.27
C TYR A 117 -30.22 -27.12 4.62
N PHE A 118 -30.91 -26.24 5.37
CA PHE A 118 -30.48 -25.77 6.69
C PHE A 118 -31.49 -26.10 7.79
N ILE A 119 -31.12 -27.01 8.70
CA ILE A 119 -31.89 -27.27 9.94
C ILE A 119 -31.36 -26.36 11.06
N SER A 120 -31.48 -25.04 10.88
CA SER A 120 -30.76 -24.09 11.74
C SER A 120 -31.64 -23.27 12.68
N SER A 121 -32.96 -23.30 12.52
CA SER A 121 -33.85 -22.51 13.38
C SER A 121 -34.16 -23.24 14.69
N LEU A 122 -33.88 -22.58 15.80
CA LEU A 122 -34.29 -23.02 17.13
C LEU A 122 -35.77 -22.67 17.35
N SER A 123 -36.46 -23.46 18.17
CA SER A 123 -37.85 -23.20 18.56
C SER A 123 -38.00 -21.91 19.38
N LYS A 124 -36.94 -21.50 20.09
CA LYS A 124 -36.83 -20.22 20.81
C LYS A 124 -35.47 -19.58 20.56
N SER A 125 -35.44 -18.26 20.44
CA SER A 125 -34.19 -17.49 20.37
C SER A 125 -33.45 -17.57 21.70
N LEU A 126 -32.14 -17.82 21.64
CA LEU A 126 -31.26 -17.78 22.81
C LEU A 126 -31.00 -16.33 23.23
N ALA A 127 -31.21 -16.02 24.51
CA ALA A 127 -30.93 -14.70 25.07
C ALA A 127 -30.48 -14.77 26.54
N GLY A 128 -29.60 -13.85 26.94
CA GLY A 128 -29.16 -13.70 28.33
C GLY A 128 -28.39 -14.90 28.86
N ARG A 129 -28.78 -15.41 30.04
CA ARG A 129 -28.10 -16.54 30.71
C ARG A 129 -28.15 -17.85 29.90
N SER A 130 -29.16 -18.02 29.05
CA SER A 130 -29.32 -19.20 28.19
C SER A 130 -28.20 -19.38 27.16
N LEU A 131 -27.47 -18.30 26.83
CA LEU A 131 -26.28 -18.35 25.96
C LEU A 131 -25.09 -19.08 26.60
N TYR A 132 -25.01 -19.07 27.94
CA TYR A 132 -23.89 -19.63 28.69
C TYR A 132 -24.26 -20.94 29.42
N ARG A 133 -25.55 -21.14 29.71
CA ARG A 133 -26.05 -22.33 30.40
C ARG A 133 -27.44 -22.67 29.88
N LEU A 134 -27.61 -23.82 29.24
CA LEU A 134 -28.92 -24.31 28.80
C LEU A 134 -29.75 -24.72 30.03
N THR A 135 -30.62 -23.81 30.46
CA THR A 135 -31.58 -24.06 31.55
C THR A 135 -32.97 -24.47 31.05
N GLU A 136 -33.27 -24.28 29.76
CA GLU A 136 -34.52 -24.71 29.11
C GLU A 136 -34.24 -25.76 28.03
N GLU A 137 -35.18 -26.69 27.79
CA GLU A 137 -35.14 -27.62 26.66
C GLU A 137 -35.36 -26.86 25.34
N ILE A 138 -34.29 -26.37 24.73
CA ILE A 138 -34.33 -25.73 23.42
C ILE A 138 -34.23 -26.83 22.35
N LYS A 139 -35.24 -26.91 21.48
CA LYS A 139 -35.33 -27.89 20.39
C LYS A 139 -35.20 -27.19 19.04
N LEU A 140 -34.84 -27.94 18.00
CA LEU A 140 -34.92 -27.44 16.63
C LEU A 140 -36.39 -27.23 16.24
N LYS A 141 -36.65 -26.23 15.39
CA LYS A 141 -38.01 -25.85 14.95
C LYS A 141 -38.71 -26.98 14.22
N HIS A 142 -37.96 -27.81 13.48
CA HIS A 142 -38.48 -28.96 12.75
C HIS A 142 -38.20 -30.25 13.53
N SER A 143 -39.24 -31.07 13.70
CA SER A 143 -39.08 -32.43 14.23
C SER A 143 -38.46 -33.35 13.19
N THR A 144 -37.75 -34.38 13.65
CA THR A 144 -37.12 -35.39 12.78
C THR A 144 -38.14 -36.04 11.84
N SER A 145 -39.34 -36.36 12.32
CA SER A 145 -40.40 -36.96 11.51
C SER A 145 -40.91 -36.02 10.43
N SER A 146 -41.10 -34.74 10.74
CA SER A 146 -41.52 -33.73 9.75
C SER A 146 -40.45 -33.52 8.67
N TYR A 147 -39.18 -33.53 9.05
CA TYR A 147 -38.07 -33.40 8.10
C TYR A 147 -37.96 -34.64 7.18
N HIS A 148 -38.05 -35.84 7.75
CA HIS A 148 -38.02 -37.09 6.99
C HIS A 148 -39.17 -37.16 5.97
N GLU A 149 -40.39 -36.76 6.36
CA GLU A 149 -41.54 -36.73 5.47
C GLU A 149 -41.30 -35.80 4.28
N LYS A 150 -40.80 -34.58 4.53
CA LYS A 150 -40.48 -33.62 3.45
C LYS A 150 -39.38 -34.17 2.53
N MET A 151 -38.31 -34.73 3.09
CA MET A 151 -37.20 -35.31 2.32
C MET A 151 -37.65 -36.49 1.46
N SER A 152 -38.52 -37.37 1.98
CA SER A 152 -39.03 -38.55 1.28
C SER A 152 -39.94 -38.23 0.09
N LYS A 153 -40.50 -37.02 0.06
CA LYS A 153 -41.44 -36.55 -0.98
C LYS A 153 -40.75 -35.80 -2.13
N LEU A 154 -39.47 -35.47 -2.01
CA LEU A 154 -38.75 -34.73 -3.05
C LEU A 154 -38.44 -35.61 -4.26
N SER A 155 -38.71 -35.10 -5.46
CA SER A 155 -38.19 -35.69 -6.69
C SER A 155 -36.71 -35.32 -6.91
N HIS A 156 -36.09 -35.94 -7.91
CA HIS A 156 -34.72 -35.57 -8.32
C HIS A 156 -34.69 -34.10 -8.78
N GLU A 157 -35.67 -33.62 -9.55
CA GLU A 157 -35.69 -32.22 -10.02
C GLU A 157 -35.84 -31.23 -8.86
N ASP A 158 -36.69 -31.53 -7.86
CA ASP A 158 -36.86 -30.69 -6.68
C ASP A 158 -35.56 -30.55 -5.88
N LEU A 159 -34.78 -31.63 -5.79
CA LEU A 159 -33.51 -31.63 -5.07
C LEU A 159 -32.45 -30.79 -5.79
N MET A 160 -32.40 -30.86 -7.12
CA MET A 160 -31.55 -29.98 -7.92
C MET A 160 -31.93 -28.51 -7.72
N GLN A 161 -33.23 -28.20 -7.71
CA GLN A 161 -33.76 -26.86 -7.52
C GLN A 161 -33.41 -26.29 -6.12
N GLU A 162 -33.57 -27.09 -5.06
CA GLU A 162 -33.12 -26.72 -3.71
C GLU A 162 -31.62 -26.37 -3.68
N LEU A 163 -30.77 -27.18 -4.32
CA LEU A 163 -29.33 -26.91 -4.38
C LEU A 163 -29.00 -25.62 -5.14
N ILE A 164 -29.70 -25.32 -6.24
CA ILE A 164 -29.51 -24.08 -7.00
C ILE A 164 -29.89 -22.86 -6.15
N ILE A 165 -31.02 -22.92 -5.45
CA ILE A 165 -31.48 -21.86 -4.56
C ILE A 165 -30.45 -21.61 -3.47
N GLU A 166 -29.89 -22.66 -2.88
CA GLU A 166 -28.85 -22.52 -1.86
C GLU A 166 -27.55 -21.94 -2.42
N LEU A 167 -27.12 -22.37 -3.61
CA LEU A 167 -25.99 -21.77 -4.31
C LEU A 167 -26.19 -20.26 -4.51
N GLN A 168 -27.40 -19.82 -4.88
CA GLN A 168 -27.74 -18.41 -5.01
C GLN A 168 -27.68 -17.68 -3.65
N LYS A 169 -28.19 -18.28 -2.57
CA LYS A 169 -28.11 -17.72 -1.19
C LYS A 169 -26.66 -17.52 -0.78
N VAL A 170 -25.81 -18.54 -0.90
CA VAL A 170 -24.41 -18.43 -0.50
C VAL A 170 -23.64 -17.46 -1.41
N SER A 171 -23.96 -17.42 -2.71
CA SER A 171 -23.35 -16.47 -3.65
C SER A 171 -23.71 -15.02 -3.31
N PHE A 172 -24.96 -14.75 -2.95
CA PHE A 172 -25.40 -13.43 -2.49
C PHE A 172 -24.64 -12.99 -1.22
N ILE A 173 -24.53 -13.87 -0.22
CA ILE A 173 -23.78 -13.60 1.01
C ILE A 173 -22.32 -13.29 0.67
N ARG A 174 -21.68 -14.11 -0.18
CA ARG A 174 -20.29 -13.91 -0.62
C ARG A 174 -20.10 -12.52 -1.22
N THR A 175 -20.95 -12.12 -2.16
CA THR A 175 -20.83 -10.82 -2.85
C THR A 175 -20.94 -9.65 -1.86
N ILE A 176 -21.95 -9.67 -0.98
CA ILE A 176 -22.13 -8.61 0.03
C ILE A 176 -20.95 -8.55 1.00
N LYS A 177 -20.45 -9.70 1.46
CA LYS A 177 -19.30 -9.75 2.37
C LYS A 177 -18.03 -9.22 1.69
N MET A 178 -17.78 -9.63 0.45
CA MET A 178 -16.62 -9.16 -0.34
C MET A 178 -16.66 -7.64 -0.53
N GLU A 179 -17.81 -7.09 -0.91
CA GLU A 179 -17.98 -5.63 -1.07
C GLU A 179 -17.72 -4.88 0.23
N ARG A 180 -18.27 -5.36 1.36
CA ARG A 180 -18.06 -4.73 2.68
C ARG A 180 -16.60 -4.80 3.13
N VAL A 181 -15.93 -5.95 2.97
CA VAL A 181 -14.50 -6.09 3.32
C VAL A 181 -13.63 -5.18 2.46
N ASN A 182 -13.85 -5.15 1.15
CA ASN A 182 -13.09 -4.28 0.25
C ASN A 182 -13.26 -2.81 0.63
N ASN A 183 -14.49 -2.37 0.93
CA ASN A 183 -14.75 -1.02 1.40
C ASN A 183 -14.14 -0.73 2.79
N ALA A 184 -14.08 -1.72 3.68
CA ALA A 184 -13.44 -1.59 4.99
C ALA A 184 -11.92 -1.43 4.85
N ILE A 185 -11.28 -2.20 3.97
CA ILE A 185 -9.84 -2.12 3.64
C ILE A 185 -9.53 -0.78 2.97
N ASN A 186 -10.35 -0.35 2.01
CA ASN A 186 -10.18 0.96 1.37
C ASN A 186 -10.25 2.11 2.38
N ALA A 187 -11.14 2.01 3.38
CA ALA A 187 -11.18 2.99 4.47
C ALA A 187 -9.91 2.98 5.34
N VAL A 188 -9.28 1.82 5.59
CA VAL A 188 -7.96 1.74 6.24
C VAL A 188 -6.90 2.47 5.41
N ILE A 189 -6.86 2.21 4.10
CA ILE A 189 -5.89 2.85 3.20
C ILE A 189 -6.09 4.36 3.19
N SER A 190 -7.33 4.84 3.07
CA SER A 190 -7.64 6.28 3.14
C SER A 190 -7.20 6.89 4.47
N PHE A 191 -7.42 6.20 5.60
CA PHE A 191 -6.92 6.65 6.91
C PHE A 191 -5.40 6.76 6.94
N LEU A 192 -4.66 5.77 6.45
CA LEU A 192 -3.20 5.78 6.41
C LEU A 192 -2.64 6.92 5.54
N ILE A 193 -3.28 7.20 4.41
CA ILE A 193 -2.93 8.35 3.55
C ILE A 193 -3.12 9.66 4.33
N LEU A 194 -4.21 9.81 5.08
CA LEU A 194 -4.45 11.01 5.89
C LEU A 194 -3.44 11.14 7.04
N VAL A 195 -3.05 10.03 7.68
CA VAL A 195 -1.95 10.02 8.67
C VAL A 195 -0.65 10.50 8.03
N LEU A 196 -0.34 10.04 6.82
CA LEU A 196 0.86 10.45 6.09
C LEU A 196 0.82 11.94 5.75
N ILE A 197 -0.31 12.45 5.23
CA ILE A 197 -0.50 13.88 4.93
C ILE A 197 -0.34 14.72 6.21
N LEU A 198 -0.97 14.31 7.30
CA LEU A 198 -0.84 14.98 8.59
C LEU A 198 0.60 14.96 9.08
N SER A 199 1.30 13.84 8.94
CA SER A 199 2.71 13.70 9.32
C SER A 199 3.61 14.61 8.50
N PHE A 200 3.42 14.69 7.18
CA PHE A 200 4.14 15.64 6.32
C PHE A 200 3.84 17.09 6.68
N TYR A 201 2.58 17.43 6.96
CA TYR A 201 2.20 18.77 7.39
C TYR A 201 2.89 19.17 8.70
N LEU A 202 2.86 18.29 9.71
CA LEU A 202 3.50 18.52 11.01
C LEU A 202 5.03 18.56 10.87
N PHE A 203 5.62 17.69 10.06
CA PHE A 203 7.05 17.67 9.77
C PHE A 203 7.51 18.95 9.07
N GLY A 204 6.81 19.37 8.01
CA GLY A 204 7.07 20.64 7.32
C GLY A 204 6.96 21.84 8.25
N ARG A 205 5.98 21.84 9.16
CA ARG A 205 5.88 22.86 10.21
C ARG A 205 7.09 22.83 11.15
N SER A 206 7.53 21.65 11.58
CA SER A 206 8.71 21.51 12.45
C SER A 206 9.99 22.03 11.77
N LEU A 207 10.11 21.89 10.45
CA LEU A 207 11.20 22.48 9.66
C LEU A 207 11.12 24.02 9.67
N VAL A 208 9.95 24.59 9.38
CA VAL A 208 9.76 26.05 9.30
C VAL A 208 9.89 26.73 10.67
N ASN A 209 9.38 26.11 11.73
CA ASN A 209 9.40 26.67 13.08
C ASN A 209 10.76 26.55 13.80
N GLY A 210 11.82 26.12 13.11
CA GLY A 210 13.19 26.12 13.64
C GLY A 210 13.50 25.02 14.67
N SER A 211 12.54 24.16 15.03
CA SER A 211 12.76 23.00 15.92
C SER A 211 13.73 21.97 15.31
N PHE A 212 13.87 21.95 13.98
CA PHE A 212 14.82 21.08 13.30
C PHE A 212 16.25 21.64 13.25
N ASN A 213 16.43 22.96 13.33
CA ASN A 213 17.77 23.57 13.42
C ASN A 213 18.50 23.16 14.70
N SER A 214 17.78 22.76 15.75
CA SER A 214 18.40 22.26 16.99
C SER A 214 18.71 20.76 16.97
N MET A 215 18.15 19.98 16.03
CA MET A 215 18.40 18.53 15.92
C MET A 215 19.33 18.14 14.76
N ILE A 216 19.34 18.91 13.66
CA ILE A 216 20.29 18.76 12.56
C ILE A 216 20.76 20.16 12.18
N ASN A 217 22.04 20.45 12.43
CA ASN A 217 22.65 21.72 12.06
C ASN A 217 22.87 21.73 10.53
N TRP A 218 21.87 22.17 9.76
CA TRP A 218 22.00 22.34 8.30
C TRP A 218 22.79 23.60 7.97
N THR A 219 24.06 23.64 8.36
CA THR A 219 24.97 24.71 7.96
C THR A 219 25.66 24.29 6.67
N ILE A 220 25.03 24.60 5.53
CA ILE A 220 25.71 24.51 4.24
C ILE A 220 26.79 25.60 4.22
N ASN A 221 28.03 25.20 3.96
CA ASN A 221 29.13 26.12 3.76
C ASN A 221 28.99 26.79 2.39
N ILE A 222 28.33 27.95 2.35
CA ILE A 222 28.04 28.70 1.11
C ILE A 222 29.31 29.13 0.39
N GLU A 223 30.38 29.45 1.12
CA GLU A 223 31.67 29.84 0.55
C GLU A 223 32.32 28.64 -0.14
N LEU A 224 32.34 27.48 0.51
CA LEU A 224 32.81 26.23 -0.09
C LEU A 224 31.95 25.83 -1.31
N LEU A 225 30.63 25.99 -1.23
CA LEU A 225 29.73 25.71 -2.34
C LEU A 225 30.06 26.58 -3.56
N ALA A 226 30.24 27.88 -3.36
CA ALA A 226 30.58 28.81 -4.44
C ALA A 226 31.93 28.47 -5.07
N VAL A 227 32.95 28.17 -4.25
CA VAL A 227 34.29 27.81 -4.74
C VAL A 227 34.29 26.48 -5.50
N LEU A 228 33.59 25.45 -4.99
CA LEU A 228 33.47 24.17 -5.67
C LEU A 228 32.68 24.29 -6.98
N LEU A 229 31.62 25.10 -7.00
CA LEU A 229 30.85 25.36 -8.22
C LEU A 229 31.70 26.06 -9.30
N ILE A 230 32.41 27.13 -8.94
CA ILE A 230 33.30 27.84 -9.86
C ILE A 230 34.42 26.92 -10.35
N GLY A 231 35.06 26.19 -9.44
CA GLY A 231 36.12 25.26 -9.80
C GLY A 231 35.64 24.12 -10.70
N HIS A 232 34.39 23.66 -10.53
CA HIS A 232 33.79 22.68 -11.42
C HIS A 232 33.59 23.23 -12.83
N LEU A 233 33.08 24.46 -12.96
CA LEU A 233 32.94 25.11 -14.26
C LEU A 233 34.31 25.30 -14.95
N ILE A 234 35.34 25.68 -14.20
CA ILE A 234 36.70 25.82 -14.71
C ILE A 234 37.26 24.45 -15.16
N GLY A 235 37.13 23.42 -14.33
CA GLY A 235 37.64 22.08 -14.63
C GLY A 235 36.98 21.44 -15.85
N ASP A 236 35.66 21.47 -15.92
CA ASP A 236 34.88 20.74 -16.94
C ASP A 236 34.68 21.52 -18.24
N TYR A 237 34.57 22.85 -18.19
CA TYR A 237 34.30 23.64 -19.38
C TYR A 237 35.52 24.39 -19.90
N LEU A 238 36.38 24.88 -19.01
CA LEU A 238 37.53 25.71 -19.43
C LEU A 238 38.79 24.89 -19.70
N LEU A 239 39.06 23.88 -18.88
CA LEU A 239 40.31 23.10 -18.95
C LEU A 239 40.14 21.70 -19.57
N GLN A 240 38.91 21.23 -19.74
CA GLN A 240 38.65 19.97 -20.44
C GLN A 240 38.94 20.12 -21.94
N THR A 241 39.78 19.23 -22.47
CA THR A 241 40.12 19.20 -23.90
C THR A 241 39.13 18.36 -24.71
N ASP A 242 39.01 18.63 -26.01
CA ASP A 242 38.15 17.85 -26.93
C ASP A 242 38.46 16.34 -26.89
N LYS A 243 39.74 15.98 -26.77
CA LYS A 243 40.18 14.58 -26.66
C LYS A 243 39.65 13.91 -25.40
N GLN A 244 39.56 14.64 -24.28
CA GLN A 244 38.96 14.15 -23.04
C GLN A 244 37.45 14.04 -23.18
N ALA A 245 36.79 15.09 -23.71
CA ALA A 245 35.35 15.13 -23.88
C ALA A 245 34.80 13.96 -24.72
N ILE A 246 35.47 13.63 -25.83
CA ILE A 246 35.01 12.59 -26.76
C ILE A 246 35.33 11.19 -26.24
N ARG A 247 36.46 11.01 -25.53
CA ARG A 247 37.01 9.67 -25.23
C ARG A 247 36.84 9.23 -23.78
N LYS A 248 36.43 10.10 -22.84
CA LYS A 248 36.32 9.76 -21.41
C LYS A 248 35.37 8.58 -21.13
N ASN A 249 34.30 8.44 -21.91
CA ASN A 249 33.34 7.34 -21.74
C ASN A 249 33.90 5.98 -22.20
N THR A 250 34.85 5.98 -23.15
CA THR A 250 35.36 4.76 -23.82
C THR A 250 36.77 4.37 -23.39
N GLN A 251 37.59 5.33 -22.96
CA GLN A 251 39.00 5.13 -22.61
C GLN A 251 39.28 5.62 -21.18
N TRP A 252 39.94 4.79 -20.39
CA TRP A 252 40.26 5.10 -18.98
C TRP A 252 41.30 6.21 -18.82
N ILE A 253 42.29 6.29 -19.71
CA ILE A 253 43.37 7.28 -19.58
C ILE A 253 42.85 8.73 -19.72
N PRO A 254 42.08 9.09 -20.77
CA PRO A 254 41.49 10.42 -20.88
C PRO A 254 40.56 10.78 -19.72
N LEU A 255 39.80 9.81 -19.21
CA LEU A 255 38.93 9.96 -18.03
C LEU A 255 39.75 10.33 -16.80
N ILE A 256 40.71 9.47 -16.41
CA ILE A 256 41.51 9.69 -15.19
C ILE A 256 42.31 10.99 -15.26
N VAL A 257 42.89 11.32 -16.43
CA VAL A 257 43.61 12.59 -16.60
C VAL A 257 42.69 13.78 -16.44
N HIS A 258 41.47 13.74 -17.00
CA HIS A 258 40.49 14.79 -16.81
C HIS A 258 40.08 14.93 -15.33
N CYS A 259 39.72 13.83 -14.68
CA CYS A 259 39.35 13.85 -13.26
C CYS A 259 40.50 14.36 -12.39
N ALA A 260 41.76 14.02 -12.72
CA ALA A 260 42.92 14.52 -11.99
C ALA A 260 43.10 16.04 -12.16
N VAL A 261 43.00 16.56 -13.39
CA VAL A 261 43.06 18.01 -13.66
C VAL A 261 41.92 18.73 -12.93
N TYR A 262 40.70 18.22 -13.03
CA TYR A 262 39.52 18.72 -12.34
C TYR A 262 39.74 18.81 -10.81
N THR A 263 40.18 17.72 -10.19
CA THR A 263 40.43 17.68 -8.74
C THR A 263 41.56 18.61 -8.32
N ILE A 264 42.61 18.78 -9.13
CA ILE A 264 43.70 19.73 -8.85
C ILE A 264 43.19 21.17 -8.89
N VAL A 265 42.34 21.53 -9.85
CA VAL A 265 41.73 22.88 -9.92
C VAL A 265 40.93 23.16 -8.66
N LEU A 266 40.05 22.23 -8.26
CA LEU A 266 39.25 22.39 -7.04
C LEU A 266 40.13 22.52 -5.80
N LEU A 267 41.17 21.69 -5.70
CA LEU A 267 42.11 21.72 -4.59
C LEU A 267 42.82 23.08 -4.48
N ILE A 268 43.32 23.61 -5.60
CA ILE A 268 43.99 24.90 -5.65
C ILE A 268 43.04 26.02 -5.24
N LEU A 269 41.81 26.03 -5.77
CA LEU A 269 40.84 27.08 -5.47
C LEU A 269 40.36 27.04 -4.01
N MET A 270 40.07 25.85 -3.48
CA MET A 270 39.72 25.69 -2.07
C MET A 270 40.84 26.14 -1.14
N TYR A 271 42.08 25.76 -1.45
CA TYR A 271 43.23 26.12 -0.63
C TYR A 271 43.52 27.62 -0.69
N LEU A 272 43.52 28.23 -1.88
CA LEU A 272 43.86 29.65 -2.03
C LEU A 272 42.76 30.60 -1.54
N LEU A 273 41.48 30.26 -1.73
CA LEU A 273 40.37 31.15 -1.41
C LEU A 273 39.83 30.94 0.00
N LEU A 274 39.86 29.71 0.51
CA LEU A 274 39.23 29.34 1.79
C LEU A 274 40.23 28.79 2.81
N GLY A 275 41.48 28.52 2.42
CA GLY A 275 42.47 27.87 3.29
C GLY A 275 42.13 26.42 3.63
N ILE A 276 41.18 25.80 2.91
CA ILE A 276 40.70 24.44 3.21
C ILE A 276 41.55 23.41 2.48
N PHE A 277 42.12 22.48 3.22
CA PHE A 277 42.81 21.31 2.68
C PHE A 277 42.34 20.04 3.41
N ASN A 278 41.62 19.17 2.71
CA ASN A 278 41.03 17.96 3.29
C ASN A 278 41.14 16.76 2.34
N TRP A 279 41.96 15.77 2.71
CA TRP A 279 42.18 14.55 1.91
C TRP A 279 40.90 13.74 1.67
N THR A 280 40.00 13.68 2.64
CA THR A 280 38.72 12.96 2.52
C THR A 280 37.84 13.63 1.46
N MET A 281 37.75 14.96 1.48
CA MET A 281 36.99 15.71 0.48
C MET A 281 37.56 15.49 -0.92
N ILE A 282 38.87 15.61 -1.09
CA ILE A 282 39.57 15.41 -2.37
C ILE A 282 39.30 14.00 -2.91
N PHE A 283 39.38 12.98 -2.05
CA PHE A 283 39.12 11.60 -2.43
C PHE A 283 37.67 11.42 -2.89
N ILE A 284 36.69 11.93 -2.13
CA ILE A 284 35.28 11.85 -2.49
C ILE A 284 35.07 12.51 -3.87
N ILE A 285 35.52 13.76 -4.05
CA ILE A 285 35.40 14.52 -5.30
C ILE A 285 35.94 13.71 -6.47
N PHE A 286 37.20 13.25 -6.40
CA PHE A 286 37.85 12.55 -7.49
C PHE A 286 37.10 11.27 -7.88
N PHE A 287 36.75 10.43 -6.90
CA PHE A 287 36.09 9.15 -7.19
C PHE A 287 34.66 9.34 -7.69
N THR A 288 33.90 10.27 -7.11
CA THR A 288 32.57 10.58 -7.61
C THR A 288 32.62 11.13 -9.03
N HIS A 289 33.61 11.99 -9.35
CA HIS A 289 33.80 12.53 -10.70
C HIS A 289 34.09 11.41 -11.69
N VAL A 290 35.03 10.51 -11.39
CA VAL A 290 35.35 9.33 -12.23
C VAL A 290 34.11 8.47 -12.50
N ILE A 291 33.29 8.22 -11.46
CA ILE A 291 32.11 7.36 -11.56
C ILE A 291 31.02 8.01 -12.43
N ILE A 292 30.78 9.31 -12.25
CA ILE A 292 29.75 10.04 -13.01
C ILE A 292 30.20 10.18 -14.47
N ASP A 293 31.43 10.65 -14.70
CA ASP A 293 32.00 10.87 -16.03
C ASP A 293 32.23 9.60 -16.84
N LYS A 294 32.22 8.42 -16.20
CA LYS A 294 32.19 7.15 -16.93
C LYS A 294 30.91 6.99 -17.76
N GLY A 295 29.84 7.70 -17.39
CA GLY A 295 28.58 7.80 -18.13
C GLY A 295 27.60 6.66 -17.89
N GLU A 296 27.96 5.65 -17.09
CA GLU A 296 27.10 4.50 -16.79
C GLU A 296 25.87 4.90 -15.95
N ILE A 297 26.08 5.73 -14.92
CA ILE A 297 25.00 6.25 -14.06
C ILE A 297 24.06 7.15 -14.88
N VAL A 298 24.62 8.05 -15.69
CA VAL A 298 23.85 8.96 -16.56
C VAL A 298 23.00 8.16 -17.54
N SER A 299 23.59 7.15 -18.19
CA SER A 299 22.90 6.26 -19.12
C SER A 299 21.82 5.42 -18.44
N TRP A 300 22.07 4.94 -17.22
CA TRP A 300 21.09 4.21 -16.43
C TRP A 300 19.89 5.10 -16.07
N TRP A 301 20.15 6.32 -15.57
CA TRP A 301 19.10 7.27 -15.20
C TRP A 301 18.24 7.66 -16.41
N ALA A 302 18.88 7.95 -17.55
CA ALA A 302 18.20 8.28 -18.80
C ALA A 302 17.24 7.17 -19.25
N ARG A 303 17.69 5.90 -19.22
CA ARG A 303 16.86 4.77 -19.65
C ARG A 303 15.77 4.40 -18.64
N LYS A 304 16.11 4.32 -17.36
CA LYS A 304 15.21 3.75 -16.33
C LYS A 304 14.28 4.77 -15.70
N VAL A 305 14.74 6.01 -15.52
CA VAL A 305 13.95 7.06 -14.87
C VAL A 305 13.27 7.95 -15.90
N LYS A 306 14.00 8.41 -16.92
CA LYS A 306 13.44 9.28 -17.97
C LYS A 306 12.79 8.52 -19.14
N GLY A 307 12.92 7.19 -19.20
CA GLY A 307 12.32 6.38 -20.26
C GLY A 307 12.91 6.62 -21.66
N ILE A 308 14.15 7.09 -21.75
CA ILE A 308 14.81 7.33 -23.03
C ILE A 308 15.28 5.99 -23.62
N GLU A 309 14.61 5.53 -24.68
CA GLU A 309 14.88 4.23 -25.30
C GLU A 309 16.26 4.17 -25.97
N ASP A 310 16.65 5.23 -26.68
CA ASP A 310 17.90 5.30 -27.43
C ASP A 310 18.75 6.50 -27.01
N VAL A 311 19.71 6.23 -26.12
CA VAL A 311 20.67 7.22 -25.60
C VAL A 311 21.78 7.58 -26.60
N SER A 312 21.83 6.94 -27.77
CA SER A 312 22.85 7.22 -28.80
C SER A 312 22.48 8.37 -29.74
N LYS A 313 21.20 8.78 -29.75
CA LYS A 313 20.69 9.87 -30.60
C LYS A 313 21.34 11.21 -30.29
N GLU A 314 21.79 11.89 -31.33
CA GLU A 314 22.46 13.20 -31.20
C GLU A 314 21.55 14.27 -30.58
N THR A 315 20.25 14.24 -30.88
CA THR A 315 19.25 15.16 -30.33
C THR A 315 19.09 15.06 -28.82
N ILE A 316 19.54 13.95 -28.20
CA ILE A 316 19.41 13.70 -26.76
C ILE A 316 20.70 14.07 -26.02
N ARG A 317 21.81 14.34 -26.72
CA ARG A 317 23.10 14.70 -26.09
C ARG A 317 23.01 15.87 -25.11
N PRO A 318 22.29 16.99 -25.39
CA PRO A 318 22.16 18.07 -24.42
C PRO A 318 21.44 17.63 -23.14
N VAL A 319 20.49 16.70 -23.24
CA VAL A 319 19.77 16.15 -22.08
C VAL A 319 20.69 15.26 -21.24
N LEU A 320 21.50 14.42 -21.89
CA LEU A 320 22.49 13.60 -21.19
C LEU A 320 23.55 14.46 -20.49
N MET A 321 24.01 15.52 -21.15
CA MET A 321 24.91 16.51 -20.55
C MET A 321 24.25 17.18 -19.35
N ALA A 322 22.98 17.61 -19.44
CA ALA A 322 22.29 18.20 -18.29
C ALA A 322 22.14 17.22 -17.11
N ILE A 323 21.85 15.94 -17.37
CA ILE A 323 21.78 14.90 -16.33
C ILE A 323 23.16 14.71 -15.67
N ASP A 324 24.21 14.59 -16.47
CA ASP A 324 25.59 14.48 -16.02
C ASP A 324 25.97 15.62 -15.07
N GLN A 325 25.74 16.86 -15.51
CA GLN A 325 26.03 18.06 -14.72
C GLN A 325 25.20 18.13 -13.43
N THR A 326 23.96 17.64 -13.46
CA THR A 326 23.11 17.59 -12.28
C THR A 326 23.70 16.66 -11.21
N PHE A 327 24.25 15.50 -11.60
CA PHE A 327 24.92 14.60 -10.65
C PHE A 327 26.18 15.22 -10.04
N HIS A 328 26.98 15.95 -10.83
CA HIS A 328 28.13 16.68 -10.31
C HIS A 328 27.72 17.77 -9.30
N LEU A 329 26.68 18.53 -9.59
CA LEU A 329 26.15 19.55 -8.67
C LEU A 329 25.61 18.95 -7.37
N ILE A 330 24.97 17.77 -7.45
CA ILE A 330 24.50 17.05 -6.26
C ILE A 330 25.69 16.68 -5.35
N VAL A 331 26.79 16.18 -5.92
CA VAL A 331 28.00 15.87 -5.15
C VAL A 331 28.57 17.13 -4.50
N ILE A 332 28.71 18.21 -5.26
CA ILE A 332 29.20 19.50 -4.75
C ILE A 332 28.34 19.97 -3.57
N PHE A 333 27.02 19.91 -3.71
CA PHE A 333 26.09 20.25 -2.64
C PHE A 333 26.31 19.40 -1.37
N PHE A 334 26.45 18.07 -1.51
CA PHE A 334 26.70 17.20 -0.37
C PHE A 334 28.04 17.47 0.29
N ILE A 335 29.08 17.79 -0.47
CA ILE A 335 30.38 18.12 0.09
C ILE A 335 30.32 19.42 0.88
N SER A 336 29.70 20.47 0.33
CA SER A 336 29.51 21.75 1.03
C SER A 336 28.58 21.65 2.24
N TYR A 337 27.81 20.58 2.33
CA TYR A 337 27.01 20.29 3.51
C TYR A 337 27.81 19.55 4.59
N LEU A 338 28.69 18.63 4.19
CA LEU A 338 29.45 17.77 5.12
C LEU A 338 30.71 18.44 5.69
N PHE A 339 31.23 19.46 5.02
CA PHE A 339 32.47 20.19 5.35
C PHE A 339 32.23 21.70 5.22
#